data_AF-A0A7J9RSR3-F1
#
_entry.id   AF-A0A7J9RSR3-F1
#
_cell.length_a   1.000
_cell.length_b   1.000
_cell.length_c   1.000
_cell.angle_alpha   90.00
_cell.angle_beta   90.00
_cell.angle_gamma   90.00
#
_symmetry.space_group_name_H-M   'P 1'
#
loop_
_entity.id
_entity.type
_entity.pdbx_description
1 polymer ?
#
loop_
_entity_poly.entity_id
_entity_poly.type
_entity_poly.pdbx_seq_one_letter_code
_entity_poly.pdbx_strand_id
1 'polypeptide(L)'
;MVLGLIDTGSRYTVVNKYTANECFTEDEMRSRYVDRVIINNREYYRYSFRFTFPQLDDISWNFNAAIMEYNPYPEEIVPAVILGREDFLRNIIVCIYKSEWMTLYID
;
A
#
# COMPACT_ATOMS: atom_id res chain seq x y z
N MET A 1 6.17 0.83 12.70
CA MET A 1 6.74 1.36 11.45
C MET A 1 6.96 0.17 10.54
N VAL A 2 6.50 0.23 9.28
CA VAL A 2 6.57 -0.92 8.36
C VAL A 2 7.23 -0.49 7.04
N LEU A 3 7.86 -1.43 6.34
CA LEU A 3 8.47 -1.17 5.04
C LEU A 3 7.39 -1.18 3.94
N GLY A 4 7.33 -0.09 3.18
CA GLY A 4 6.47 0.06 2.01
C GLY A 4 7.28 0.03 0.72
N LEU A 5 6.80 -0.68 -0.30
CA LEU A 5 7.35 -0.66 -1.65
C LEU A 5 6.45 0.18 -2.55
N ILE A 6 7.00 1.20 -3.20
CA ILE A 6 6.29 1.91 -4.26
C ILE A 6 6.42 1.10 -5.55
N ASP A 7 5.30 0.62 -6.09
CA ASP A 7 5.30 -0.31 -7.22
C ASP A 7 4.40 0.18 -8.35
N THR A 8 5.03 0.75 -9.38
CA THR A 8 4.36 1.18 -10.61
C THR A 8 3.86 0.00 -11.47
N GLY A 9 4.28 -1.24 -11.22
CA GLY A 9 3.76 -2.45 -11.86
C GLY A 9 2.43 -2.91 -11.27
N SER A 10 2.22 -2.64 -9.98
CA SER A 10 0.99 -2.99 -9.27
C SER A 10 -0.13 -1.96 -9.49
N ARG A 11 -1.31 -2.44 -9.88
CA ARG A 11 -2.50 -1.57 -10.05
C ARG A 11 -3.05 -1.10 -8.71
N TYR A 12 -3.24 -2.02 -7.77
CA TYR A 12 -3.84 -1.77 -6.47
C TYR A 12 -2.78 -1.76 -5.37
N THR A 13 -3.01 -0.98 -4.32
CA THR A 13 -2.25 -1.11 -3.08
C THR A 13 -2.62 -2.42 -2.39
N VAL A 14 -1.63 -3.12 -1.85
CA VAL A 14 -1.83 -4.36 -1.08
C VAL A 14 -1.11 -4.28 0.26
N VAL A 15 -1.75 -4.81 1.29
CA VAL A 15 -1.16 -4.97 2.63
C VAL A 15 -1.01 -6.46 2.92
N ASN A 16 0.14 -6.83 3.47
CA ASN A 16 0.37 -8.19 3.92
C ASN A 16 -0.64 -8.55 5.03
N LYS A 17 -1.31 -9.69 4.88
CA LYS A 17 -2.28 -10.21 5.84
C LYS A 17 -1.75 -10.29 7.28
N TYR A 18 -0.49 -10.66 7.47
CA TYR A 18 0.13 -10.70 8.80
C TYR A 18 0.17 -9.30 9.43
N THR A 19 0.62 -8.29 8.67
CA THR A 19 0.64 -6.90 9.12
C THR A 19 -0.75 -6.38 9.46
N ALA A 20 -1.75 -6.68 8.63
CA ALA A 20 -3.13 -6.26 8.89
C ALA A 20 -3.66 -6.86 10.20
N ASN A 21 -3.42 -8.16 10.44
CA ASN A 21 -3.87 -8.86 11.63
C ASN A 21 -3.14 -8.43 12.92
N GLU A 22 -1.88 -8.00 12.84
CA GLU A 22 -1.15 -7.46 13.99
C GLU A 22 -1.62 -6.05 14.37
N CYS A 23 -2.13 -5.27 13.41
CA CYS A 23 -2.46 -3.87 13.60
C CYS A 23 -3.95 -3.61 13.86
N PHE A 24 -4.84 -4.52 13.46
CA PHE A 24 -6.29 -4.30 13.52
C PHE A 24 -7.04 -5.55 13.98
N THR A 25 -8.06 -5.34 14.79
CA THR A 25 -9.05 -6.36 15.14
C THR A 25 -10.00 -6.65 13.98
N GLU A 26 -10.66 -7.81 14.00
CA GLU A 26 -11.65 -8.15 12.96
C GLU A 26 -12.80 -7.13 12.85
N ASP A 27 -13.26 -6.59 13.99
CA ASP A 27 -14.35 -5.61 14.02
C ASP A 27 -13.91 -4.27 13.42
N GLU A 28 -12.68 -3.82 13.72
CA GLU A 28 -12.10 -2.64 13.08
C GLU A 28 -11.96 -2.84 11.58
N MET A 29 -11.52 -4.03 11.15
CA MET A 29 -11.41 -4.38 9.74
C MET A 29 -12.77 -4.33 9.02
N ARG A 30 -13.84 -4.85 9.63
CA ARG A 30 -15.19 -4.82 9.05
C ARG A 30 -15.68 -3.40 8.80
N SER A 31 -15.41 -2.47 9.71
CA SER A 31 -15.80 -1.06 9.58
C SER A 31 -15.08 -0.32 8.43
N ARG A 32 -13.96 -0.87 7.95
CA ARG A 32 -13.09 -0.28 6.93
C ARG A 32 -13.35 -0.81 5.53
N TYR A 33 -14.27 -1.77 5.35
CA TYR A 33 -14.53 -2.39 4.06
C TYR A 33 -14.95 -1.37 3.00
N VAL A 34 -14.41 -1.51 1.79
CA VAL A 34 -14.68 -0.61 0.65
C VAL A 34 -15.36 -1.38 -0.48
N ASP A 35 -14.63 -2.30 -1.10
CA ASP A 35 -15.08 -3.06 -2.26
C ASP A 35 -14.26 -4.36 -2.44
N ARG A 36 -14.45 -5.01 -3.58
CA ARG A 36 -13.69 -6.21 -3.98
C ARG A 36 -12.98 -5.96 -5.31
N VAL A 37 -11.79 -6.55 -5.45
CA VAL A 37 -10.96 -6.46 -6.65
C VAL A 37 -10.44 -7.83 -7.06
N ILE A 38 -10.09 -7.97 -8.34
CA ILE A 38 -9.41 -9.15 -8.86
C ILE A 38 -7.93 -8.83 -9.05
N ILE A 39 -7.07 -9.60 -8.39
CA ILE A 39 -5.61 -9.51 -8.50
C ILE A 39 -5.09 -10.90 -8.83
N ASN A 40 -4.32 -11.04 -9.91
CA ASN A 40 -3.79 -12.33 -10.37
C ASN A 40 -4.87 -13.44 -10.44
N ASN A 41 -6.04 -13.13 -11.01
CA ASN A 41 -7.20 -14.01 -11.15
C ASN A 41 -7.81 -14.52 -9.84
N ARG A 42 -7.58 -13.83 -8.71
CA ARG A 42 -8.21 -14.13 -7.42
C ARG A 42 -8.93 -12.91 -6.88
N GLU A 43 -10.06 -13.12 -6.22
CA GLU A 43 -10.84 -12.07 -5.58
C GLU A 43 -10.22 -11.70 -4.21
N TYR A 44 -10.10 -10.41 -3.94
CA TYR A 44 -9.63 -9.86 -2.67
C TYR A 44 -10.52 -8.72 -2.21
N TYR A 45 -10.69 -8.61 -0.90
CA TYR A 45 -11.40 -7.51 -0.26
C TYR A 45 -10.45 -6.32 -0.05
N ARG A 46 -10.93 -5.12 -0.37
CA ARG A 46 -10.21 -3.87 -0.06
C ARG A 46 -10.79 -3.18 1.16
N TYR A 47 -9.89 -2.58 1.92
CA TYR A 47 -10.20 -1.84 3.13
C TYR A 47 -9.48 -0.49 3.13
N SER A 48 -10.09 0.51 3.76
CA SER A 48 -9.52 1.84 3.87
C SER A 48 -8.56 1.94 5.06
N PHE A 49 -7.32 2.30 4.78
CA PHE A 49 -6.26 2.51 5.76
C PHE A 49 -5.69 3.92 5.67
N ARG A 50 -5.45 4.53 6.82
CA ARG A 50 -4.68 5.77 6.88
C ARG A 50 -3.20 5.43 6.93
N PHE A 51 -2.45 5.79 5.89
CA PHE A 51 -0.99 5.70 5.90
C PHE A 51 -0.42 7.06 6.23
N THR A 52 0.62 7.06 7.06
CA THR A 52 1.42 8.23 7.41
C THR A 52 2.83 7.95 6.92
N PHE A 53 3.43 8.92 6.22
CA PHE A 53 4.76 8.82 5.63
C PHE A 53 5.70 9.80 6.32
N PRO A 54 6.42 9.39 7.38
CA PRO A 54 7.30 10.29 8.12
C PRO A 54 8.43 10.89 7.27
N GLN A 55 8.89 10.16 6.25
CA GLN A 55 9.93 10.67 5.32
C GLN A 55 9.41 11.71 4.32
N LEU A 56 8.09 11.94 4.27
CA LEU A 56 7.44 12.90 3.40
C LEU A 56 6.69 13.91 4.27
N ASP A 57 7.40 14.61 5.17
CA ASP A 57 6.85 15.64 6.07
C ASP A 57 5.59 15.20 6.85
N ASP A 58 5.61 13.95 7.34
CA ASP A 58 4.51 13.33 8.10
C ASP A 58 3.15 13.34 7.38
N ILE A 59 3.14 13.46 6.04
CA ILE A 59 1.88 13.54 5.32
C ILE A 59 1.11 12.22 5.49
N SER A 60 -0.20 12.36 5.63
CA SER A 60 -1.12 11.27 5.91
C SER A 60 -2.33 11.28 4.99
N TRP A 61 -2.63 10.13 4.40
CA TRP A 61 -3.81 9.95 3.54
C TRP A 61 -4.46 8.59 3.73
N ASN A 62 -5.74 8.51 3.36
CA ASN A 62 -6.46 7.26 3.31
C ASN A 62 -6.27 6.60 1.94
N PHE A 63 -5.85 5.34 1.95
CA PHE A 63 -5.73 4.49 0.76
C PHE A 63 -6.57 3.24 0.92
N ASN A 64 -7.15 2.79 -0.17
CA ASN A 64 -7.84 1.52 -0.22
C ASN A 64 -6.81 0.44 -0.56
N ALA A 65 -6.70 -0.60 0.27
CA ALA A 65 -5.73 -1.65 0.05
C ALA A 65 -6.37 -3.03 0.14
N ALA A 66 -6.00 -3.91 -0.80
CA ALA A 66 -6.37 -5.32 -0.73
C ALA A 66 -5.50 -6.03 0.32
N ILE A 67 -6.12 -6.86 1.15
CA ILE A 67 -5.37 -7.73 2.07
C ILE A 67 -4.98 -9.00 1.34
N MET A 68 -3.68 -9.26 1.26
CA MET A 68 -3.12 -10.42 0.58
C MET A 68 -2.05 -11.09 1.43
N GLU A 69 -1.97 -12.41 1.34
CA GLU A 69 -0.83 -13.15 1.85
C GLU A 69 0.15 -13.34 0.70
N TYR A 70 1.32 -12.70 0.81
CA TYR A 70 2.41 -12.86 -0.15
C TYR A 70 3.71 -13.10 0.62
N ASN A 71 4.37 -14.21 0.24
CA ASN A 71 5.58 -14.77 0.82
C ASN A 71 5.45 -15.28 2.28
N PRO A 72 5.36 -16.62 2.49
CA PRO A 72 5.40 -17.24 3.81
C PRO A 72 6.83 -17.47 4.35
N TYR A 73 7.88 -17.10 3.59
CA TYR A 73 9.28 -17.37 3.95
C TYR A 73 10.01 -16.10 4.46
N PRO A 74 10.51 -16.11 5.70
CA PRO A 74 11.01 -14.91 6.40
C PRO A 74 12.46 -14.51 6.08
N GLU A 75 13.15 -15.23 5.18
CA GLU A 75 14.57 -14.93 4.87
C GLU A 75 14.74 -13.72 3.93
N GLU A 76 13.67 -13.28 3.26
CA GLU A 76 13.68 -12.08 2.41
C GLU A 76 12.97 -10.91 3.09
N ILE A 77 13.47 -9.69 2.88
CA ILE A 77 12.77 -8.46 3.31
C ILE A 77 11.53 -8.31 2.43
N VAL A 78 10.39 -8.76 2.95
CA VAL A 78 9.08 -8.62 2.28
C VAL A 78 8.47 -7.27 2.68
N PRO A 79 8.08 -6.42 1.72
CA PRO A 79 7.39 -5.19 2.06
C PRO A 79 6.04 -5.51 2.70
N ALA A 80 5.78 -4.92 3.86
CA ALA A 80 4.49 -5.06 4.55
C ALA A 80 3.33 -4.45 3.76
N VAL A 81 3.66 -3.46 2.91
CA VAL A 81 2.72 -2.77 2.03
C VAL A 81 3.36 -2.58 0.66
N ILE A 82 2.61 -2.86 -0.40
CA ILE A 82 2.97 -2.45 -1.76
C ILE A 82 1.98 -1.35 -2.16
N LEU A 83 2.51 -0.18 -2.52
CA LEU A 83 1.76 1.02 -2.87
C LEU A 83 1.55 1.06 -4.38
N GLY A 84 0.31 0.81 -4.79
CA GLY A 84 -0.07 0.65 -6.20
C GLY A 84 -0.52 1.94 -6.88
N ARG A 85 -0.74 1.82 -8.20
CA ARG A 85 -1.04 2.96 -9.07
C ARG A 85 -2.35 3.69 -8.78
N GLU A 86 -3.44 2.97 -8.55
CA GLU A 86 -4.76 3.59 -8.44
C GLU A 86 -5.04 4.24 -7.08
N ASP A 87 -4.26 3.86 -6.06
CA ASP A 87 -4.44 4.37 -4.71
C ASP A 87 -3.32 5.38 -4.37
N PHE A 88 -2.06 4.95 -4.30
CA PHE A 88 -0.95 5.81 -3.86
C PHE A 88 -0.41 6.70 -4.99
N LEU A 89 -0.06 6.10 -6.14
CA LEU A 89 0.58 6.88 -7.21
C LEU A 89 -0.40 7.74 -8.02
N ARG A 90 -1.70 7.56 -7.83
CA ARG A 90 -2.71 8.36 -8.55
C ARG A 90 -2.53 9.85 -8.30
N ASN A 91 -2.16 10.20 -7.07
CA ASN A 91 -1.96 11.59 -6.64
C ASN A 91 -0.48 11.95 -6.54
N ILE A 92 0.42 11.10 -7.03
CA ILE A 92 1.87 11.32 -6.98
C ILE A 92 2.44 11.40 -8.38
N ILE A 93 3.04 12.54 -8.70
CA ILE A 93 3.83 12.70 -9.91
C ILE A 93 5.30 12.49 -9.55
N VAL A 94 5.88 11.43 -10.10
CA VAL A 94 7.32 11.14 -9.98
C VAL A 94 8.06 11.76 -11.17
N CYS A 95 8.88 12.77 -10.90
CA CYS A 95 9.77 13.38 -11.91
C CYS A 95 11.20 12.89 -11.69
N ILE A 96 11.75 12.17 -12.68
CA ILE A 96 13.14 11.70 -12.68
C ILE A 96 13.94 12.62 -13.61
N TYR A 97 14.84 13.41 -13.03
CA TYR A 97 15.72 14.27 -13.80
C TYR A 97 16.97 13.50 -14.24
N LYS A 98 17.51 13.82 -15.42
CA LYS A 98 18.75 13.22 -15.97
C LYS A 98 19.98 13.37 -15.05
N SER A 99 19.92 14.22 -14.03
CA SER A 99 21.00 14.62 -13.14
C SER A 99 20.98 13.93 -11.75
N GLU A 100 20.41 12.72 -11.65
CA GLU A 100 20.27 11.93 -10.39
C GLU A 100 19.27 12.49 -9.37
N TRP A 101 18.53 13.55 -9.71
CA TRP A 101 17.48 14.07 -8.84
C TRP A 101 16.15 13.40 -9.13
N MET A 102 15.46 13.00 -8.07
CA MET A 102 14.06 12.57 -8.10
C MET A 102 13.23 13.58 -7.32
N THR A 103 12.12 14.03 -7.90
CA THR A 103 11.13 14.84 -7.18
C THR A 103 9.79 14.11 -7.18
N LEU A 104 9.18 14.04 -6.00
CA LEU A 104 7.83 13.54 -5.80
C LEU A 104 6.93 14.76 -5.57
N TYR A 105 5.98 15.00 -6.46
CA TYR A 105 4.89 15.93 -6.22
C TYR A 105 3.69 15.14 -5.72
N ILE A 106 3.07 15.60 -4.65
CA ILE A 106 1.85 14.99 -4.11
C ILE A 106 0.77 16.06 -4.08
N ASP A 107 -0.36 15.80 -4.72
CA ASP A 107 -1.54 16.67 -4.75
C ASP A 107 -2.49 16.36 -3.58
#